data_AF-A0A0A2EST2-F1
#
_entry.id   AF-A0A0A2EST2-F1
#
_cell.length_a   1.000
_cell.length_b   1.000
_cell.length_c   1.000
_cell.angle_alpha   90.00
_cell.angle_beta   90.00
_cell.angle_gamma   90.00
#
_symmetry.space_group_name_H-M   'P 1'
#
loop_
_entity.id
_entity.type
_entity.pdbx_description
1 polymer ?
#
loop_
_entity_poly.entity_id
_entity_poly.type
_entity_poly.pdbx_seq_one_letter_code
_entity_poly.pdbx_strand_id
1 'polypeptide(L)' 'MTKTKLKKCLTPNVLEMISNIIGDTNEGLTGTEIGRLLGQAYIDEKEEDKKITKRKRLFNAFANFQNKEKCSNNILNWYC' A
#
# COMPACT_ATOMS: atom_id res chain seq x y z
N MET A 1 2.69 -26.98 -5.41
CA MET A 1 2.32 -25.72 -6.10
C MET A 1 0.94 -25.29 -5.61
N THR A 2 0.88 -24.54 -4.51
CA THR A 2 -0.38 -24.04 -3.95
C THR A 2 -0.88 -22.87 -4.79
N LYS A 3 -2.01 -23.04 -5.49
CA LYS A 3 -2.68 -21.96 -6.23
C LYS A 3 -3.12 -20.87 -5.23
N THR A 4 -2.35 -19.79 -5.12
CA THR A 4 -2.74 -18.63 -4.31
C THR A 4 -3.98 -18.01 -4.94
N LYS A 5 -5.12 -18.10 -4.25
CA LYS A 5 -6.40 -17.51 -4.67
C LYS A 5 -6.20 -15.99 -4.79
N LEU A 6 -6.18 -15.45 -6.01
CA LEU A 6 -6.01 -14.01 -6.27
C LEU A 6 -7.15 -13.25 -5.58
N LYS A 7 -6.84 -12.47 -4.53
CA LYS A 7 -7.83 -11.58 -3.90
C LYS A 7 -8.16 -10.45 -4.88
N LYS A 8 -9.46 -10.21 -5.07
CA LYS A 8 -9.98 -9.09 -5.88
C LYS A 8 -9.30 -7.77 -5.47
N CYS A 9 -9.05 -6.91 -6.46
CA CYS A 9 -8.61 -5.53 -6.23
C CYS A 9 -9.55 -4.83 -5.24
N LEU A 10 -8.97 -4.07 -4.31
CA LEU A 10 -9.74 -3.23 -3.40
C LEU A 10 -10.29 -2.03 -4.17
N THR A 11 -11.44 -1.51 -3.74
CA THR A 11 -11.97 -0.28 -4.32
C THR A 11 -11.09 0.90 -3.92
N PRO A 12 -11.04 1.98 -4.73
CA PRO A 12 -10.28 3.18 -4.42
C PRO A 12 -10.59 3.75 -3.03
N ASN A 13 -11.87 3.74 -2.61
CA ASN A 13 -12.28 4.19 -1.29
C ASN A 13 -11.62 3.39 -0.16
N VAL A 14 -11.48 2.06 -0.33
CA VAL A 14 -10.83 1.22 0.69
C VAL A 14 -9.32 1.48 0.74
N LEU A 15 -8.68 1.69 -0.42
CA LEU A 15 -7.27 2.09 -0.45
C LEU A 15 -7.04 3.44 0.24
N GLU A 16 -7.95 4.39 0.03
CA GLU A 16 -7.89 5.70 0.66
C GLU A 16 -8.07 5.59 2.18
N MET A 17 -9.04 4.80 2.65
CA MET A 17 -9.23 4.55 4.08
C MET A 17 -7.98 3.92 4.73
N ILE A 18 -7.39 2.89 4.11
CA ILE A 18 -6.17 2.25 4.60
C ILE A 18 -5.02 3.26 4.62
N SER A 19 -4.86 4.04 3.56
CA SER A 19 -3.81 5.05 3.45
C SER A 19 -3.97 6.17 4.47
N ASN A 20 -5.21 6.54 4.82
CA ASN A 20 -5.51 7.51 5.85
C ASN A 20 -5.16 7.00 7.25
N ILE A 21 -5.45 5.72 7.54
CA ILE A 21 -5.11 5.08 8.82
C ILE A 21 -3.59 4.96 8.98
N ILE A 22 -2.90 4.39 7.99
CA ILE A 22 -1.45 4.18 8.06
C ILE A 22 -0.69 5.51 7.99
N GLY A 23 -1.17 6.45 7.19
CA GLY A 23 -0.59 7.78 7.00
C GLY A 23 -1.08 8.81 7.99
N ASP A 24 -1.65 8.42 9.13
CA ASP A 24 -2.09 9.36 10.16
C ASP A 24 -0.91 10.20 10.70
N THR A 25 -1.22 11.40 11.15
CA THR A 25 -0.20 12.36 11.62
C THR A 25 0.23 12.08 13.05
N ASN A 26 -0.68 11.61 13.90
CA ASN A 26 -0.45 11.44 15.33
C ASN A 26 -0.11 9.99 15.68
N GLU A 27 -0.81 9.03 15.07
CA GLU A 27 -0.66 7.60 15.38
C GLU A 27 -0.19 6.76 14.18
N GLY A 28 0.03 7.40 13.03
CA GLY A 28 0.45 6.75 11.80
C GLY A 28 1.97 6.62 11.65
N LEU A 29 2.39 5.89 10.63
CA LEU A 29 3.80 5.65 10.33
C LEU A 29 4.51 6.95 9.89
N THR A 30 5.81 7.02 10.20
CA THR A 30 6.70 8.05 9.68
C THR A 30 7.02 7.80 8.20
N GLY A 31 7.53 8.83 7.51
CA GLY A 31 7.91 8.71 6.10
C GLY A 31 8.96 7.62 5.83
N THR A 32 9.86 7.36 6.77
CA THR A 32 10.86 6.30 6.65
C THR A 32 10.24 4.92 6.86
N GLU A 33 9.35 4.77 7.84
CA GLU A 33 8.64 3.51 8.10
C GLU A 33 7.72 3.11 6.96
N ILE A 34 7.06 4.08 6.31
CA ILE A 34 6.28 3.84 5.09
C ILE A 34 7.15 3.25 3.99
N GLY A 35 8.32 3.83 3.73
CA GLY A 35 9.24 3.30 2.72
C GLY A 35 9.70 1.87 3.05
N ARG A 36 10.01 1.60 4.32
CA ARG A 36 10.38 0.26 4.78
C ARG A 36 9.24 -0.75 4.61
N LEU A 37 8.02 -0.36 4.94
CA LEU A 37 6.82 -1.18 4.84
C LEU A 37 6.47 -1.51 3.39
N LEU A 38 6.54 -0.54 2.48
CA LEU A 38 6.36 -0.76 1.05
C LEU A 38 7.41 -1.72 0.50
N GLY A 39 8.68 -1.56 0.90
CA GLY A 39 9.76 -2.48 0.53
C GLY A 39 9.54 -3.90 1.05
N GLN A 40 9.09 -4.06 2.30
CA GLN A 40 8.75 -5.37 2.87
C GLN A 40 7.55 -6.04 2.17
N ALA A 41 6.60 -5.25 1.69
CA ALA A 41 5.44 -5.72 0.94
C ALA A 41 5.74 -5.96 -0.56
N TYR A 42 6.98 -5.75 -1.00
CA TYR A 42 7.38 -5.77 -2.42
C TYR A 42 6.52 -4.83 -3.28
N ILE A 43 6.18 -3.67 -2.73
CA ILE A 43 5.43 -2.62 -3.43
C ILE A 43 6.41 -1.55 -3.88
N ASP A 44 6.52 -1.39 -5.19
CA ASP A 44 7.35 -0.35 -5.79
C ASP A 44 6.76 1.04 -5.46
N GLU A 45 7.60 1.90 -4.92
CA GLU A 45 7.28 3.29 -4.65
C GLU A 45 8.00 4.19 -5.67
N LYS A 46 7.31 5.19 -6.21
CA LYS A 46 7.94 6.14 -7.12
C LYS A 46 8.64 7.26 -6.34
N GLU A 47 9.76 7.75 -6.85
CA GLU A 47 10.54 8.81 -6.19
C GLU A 47 9.76 10.12 -6.03
N GLU A 48 8.87 10.44 -6.98
CA GLU A 48 7.98 11.60 -6.90
C GLU A 48 6.98 11.52 -5.73
N ASP A 49 6.60 10.31 -5.31
CA ASP A 49 5.64 10.07 -4.22
C ASP A 49 6.26 10.31 -2.84
N LYS A 50 7.59 10.42 -2.73
CA LYS A 50 8.28 10.75 -1.47
C LYS A 50 8.10 12.21 -1.07
N LYS A 51 7.74 13.09 -2.01
CA LYS A 51 7.59 14.54 -1.79
C LYS A 51 6.16 14.98 -1.48
N ILE A 52 5.18 14.08 -1.58
CA ILE A 52 3.78 14.34 -1.29
C ILE A 52 3.41 13.90 0.13
N THR A 53 2.15 14.10 0.52
CA THR A 53 1.67 13.69 1.85
C THR A 53 1.72 12.18 2.02
N LYS A 54 1.99 11.71 3.26
CA LYS A 54 2.08 10.28 3.62
C LYS A 54 0.90 9.45 3.07
N ARG A 55 -0.32 9.99 3.19
CA ARG A 55 -1.56 9.36 2.74
C ARG A 55 -1.60 9.20 1.23
N LYS A 56 -1.22 10.24 0.47
CA LYS A 56 -1.26 10.20 -1.00
C LYS A 56 -0.15 9.34 -1.57
N ARG A 57 1.01 9.32 -0.91
CA ARG A 57 2.13 8.40 -1.19
C ARG A 57 1.70 6.93 -1.08
N LEU A 58 1.06 6.56 0.02
CA LEU A 58 0.53 5.20 0.24
C LEU A 58 -0.53 4.83 -0.80
N PHE A 59 -1.47 5.74 -1.07
CA PHE A 59 -2.53 5.51 -2.05
C PHE A 59 -1.94 5.25 -3.45
N ASN A 60 -1.00 6.08 -3.89
CA ASN A 60 -0.36 5.93 -5.19
C ASN A 60 0.42 4.61 -5.29
N ALA A 61 1.18 4.25 -4.25
CA ALA A 61 1.91 2.99 -4.20
C ALA A 61 0.97 1.77 -4.29
N PHE A 62 -0.13 1.77 -3.52
CA PHE A 62 -1.11 0.69 -3.54
C PHE A 62 -1.88 0.61 -4.86
N ALA A 63 -2.28 1.75 -5.43
CA ALA A 63 -2.96 1.80 -6.71
C ALA A 63 -2.04 1.30 -7.85
N ASN A 64 -0.78 1.71 -7.86
CA ASN A 64 0.22 1.24 -8.82
C ASN A 64 0.43 -0.28 -8.70
N PHE A 65 0.56 -0.79 -7.47
CA PHE A 65 0.68 -2.22 -7.23
C PHE A 65 -0.54 -3.00 -7.74
N GLN A 66 -1.76 -2.58 -7.41
CA GLN A 66 -2.98 -3.24 -7.90
C GLN A 66 -3.13 -3.17 -9.42
N ASN A 67 -2.72 -2.07 -10.05
CA ASN A 67 -2.76 -1.94 -11.50
C ASN A 67 -1.76 -2.90 -12.19
N LYS A 68 -0.58 -3.10 -11.59
CA LYS A 68 0.48 -3.98 -12.11
C LYS A 68 0.17 -5.46 -11.87
N GLU A 69 -0.14 -5.83 -10.63
CA GLU A 69 -0.29 -7.22 -10.21
C GLU A 69 -1.74 -7.73 -10.34
N LYS A 70 -2.70 -6.85 -10.61
CA LYS A 70 -4.15 -7.14 -10.69
C LYS A 70 -4.68 -7.94 -9.50
N CYS A 71 -4.05 -7.77 -8.33
CA CYS A 71 -4.41 -8.47 -7.12
C CYS A 71 -4.10 -7.63 -5.87
N SER A 72 -4.86 -7.87 -4.80
CA SER A 72 -4.66 -7.20 -3.50
C SER A 72 -3.81 -8.03 -2.53
N ASN A 73 -3.19 -9.11 -3.01
CA ASN A 73 -2.60 -10.12 -2.13
C ASN A 73 -1.53 -9.53 -1.20
N ASN A 74 -0.68 -8.62 -1.69
CA ASN A 74 0.38 -8.02 -0.86
C ASN A 74 -0.11 -6.84 0.00
N ILE A 75 -1.29 -6.28 -0.28
CA ILE A 75 -1.89 -5.19 0.52
C ILE A 75 -2.57 -5.74 1.78
N LEU A 76 -3.04 -6.99 1.73
CA LEU A 76 -3.75 -7.66 2.83
C LEU A 76 -2.96 -8.77 3.51
N ASN A 77 -1.64 -8.85 3.30
CA ASN A 77 -0.83 -9.98 3.78
C ASN A 77 -0.44 -9.91 5.27
N TRP A 78 -1.22 -9.23 6.11
CA TRP A 78 -0.82 -8.90 7.48
C TRP A 78 -1.28 -9.90 8.54
N TYR A 79 -1.98 -10.98 8.18
CA TYR A 79 -2.36 -12.03 9.13
C TYR A 79 -2.42 -13.41 8.47
N CYS A 80 -1.40 -14.23 8.73
CA CYS A 80 -1.55 -15.58 9.29
C CYS A 80 -0.22 -15.96 9.96
#